data_AF-A0AAJ1UFJ0-F1
#
_entry.id   AF-A0AAJ1UFJ0-F1
#
_cell.length_a   1.000
_cell.length_b   1.000
_cell.length_c   1.000
_cell.angle_alpha   90.00
_cell.angle_beta   90.00
_cell.angle_gamma   90.00
#
_symmetry.space_group_name_H-M   'P 1'
#
loop_
_entity.id
_entity.type
_entity.pdbx_description
1 polymer ?
#
loop_
_entity_poly.entity_id
_entity_poly.type
_entity_poly.pdbx_seq_one_letter_code
_entity_poly.pdbx_strand_id
1 'polypeptide(L)'
;MDLEKYPVLHYVVERCRMVAHVDEVIVATSKLPGDDRIVKWCKANNVSYFRGSEDDVLSRYYECARSYSPDYVIRVTADCPFVDYEMASEIVHTMKQKPADIMLV
;
A
#
# COMPACT_ATOMS: atom_id res chain seq x y z
N MET A 1 15.88 -0.59 4.57
CA MET A 1 16.58 0.70 4.39
C MET A 1 15.88 1.67 5.31
N ASP A 2 16.67 2.43 6.06
CA ASP A 2 16.16 3.37 7.05
C ASP A 2 16.48 4.79 6.59
N LEU A 3 15.52 5.70 6.77
CA LEU A 3 15.68 7.13 6.57
C LEU A 3 15.66 7.78 7.96
N GLU A 4 16.84 8.19 8.41
CA GLU A 4 17.08 8.68 9.77
C GLU A 4 16.61 7.70 10.86
N LYS A 5 15.46 7.99 11.49
CA LYS A 5 14.93 7.26 12.65
C LYS A 5 13.96 6.15 12.27
N TYR A 6 13.38 6.18 11.06
CA TYR A 6 12.31 5.28 10.67
C TYR A 6 12.65 4.49 9.39
N PRO A 7 12.14 3.26 9.25
CA PRO A 7 12.30 2.53 7.99
C PRO A 7 11.56 3.25 6.87
N VAL A 8 12.06 3.14 5.63
CA VAL A 8 11.41 3.69 4.42
C VAL A 8 9.91 3.33 4.36
N LEU A 9 9.56 2.11 4.74
CA LEU A 9 8.19 1.62 4.82
C LEU A 9 7.29 2.48 5.71
N HIS A 10 7.82 3.02 6.81
CA HIS A 10 7.07 3.91 7.69
C HIS A 10 6.59 5.14 6.95
N TYR A 11 7.49 5.81 6.22
CA TYR A 11 7.14 7.01 5.45
C TYR A 11 6.10 6.69 4.36
N VAL A 12 6.25 5.59 3.63
CA VAL A 12 5.27 5.18 2.62
C VAL A 12 3.89 4.99 3.24
N VAL A 13 3.81 4.22 4.33
CA VAL A 13 2.53 3.93 5.00
C VAL A 13 1.88 5.19 5.55
N GLU A 14 2.65 6.04 6.23
CA GLU A 14 2.12 7.29 6.79
C GLU A 14 1.64 8.24 5.69
N ARG A 15 2.36 8.35 4.57
CA ARG A 15 1.88 9.16 3.44
C ARG A 15 0.66 8.58 2.75
N CYS A 16 0.56 7.26 2.61
CA CYS A 16 -0.66 6.63 2.10
C CYS A 16 -1.87 6.85 3.02
N ARG A 17 -1.66 6.89 4.35
CA ARG A 17 -2.72 7.20 5.34
C ARG A 17 -3.20 8.65 5.26
N MET A 18 -2.40 9.56 4.71
CA MET A 18 -2.77 10.96 4.50
C MET A 18 -3.63 11.18 3.26
N VAL A 19 -3.77 10.17 2.39
CA VAL A 19 -4.61 10.28 1.18
C VAL A 19 -6.08 10.39 1.58
N ALA A 20 -6.74 11.44 1.12
CA ALA A 20 -8.14 11.68 1.43
C ALA A 20 -9.03 10.56 0.89
N HIS A 21 -9.96 10.09 1.73
CA HIS A 21 -10.91 9.02 1.42
C HIS A 21 -10.29 7.63 1.16
N VAL A 22 -9.09 7.37 1.68
CA VAL A 22 -8.56 6.02 1.82
C VAL A 22 -8.93 5.48 3.19
N ASP A 23 -9.61 4.33 3.21
CA ASP A 23 -10.11 3.73 4.46
C ASP A 23 -9.06 2.84 5.15
N GLU A 24 -8.23 2.15 4.37
CA GLU A 24 -7.27 1.17 4.88
C GLU A 24 -5.97 1.18 4.05
N VAL A 25 -4.83 0.98 4.73
CA VAL A 25 -3.52 0.84 4.09
C VAL A 25 -2.95 -0.53 4.41
N ILE A 26 -2.77 -1.34 3.36
CA ILE A 26 -2.34 -2.73 3.49
C ILE A 26 -0.95 -2.90 2.87
N VAL A 27 -0.01 -3.43 3.65
CA VAL A 27 1.33 -3.77 3.15
C VAL A 27 1.32 -5.18 2.56
N ALA A 28 1.47 -5.28 1.24
CA ALA A 28 1.61 -6.56 0.54
C ALA A 28 3.09 -6.95 0.40
N THR A 29 3.51 -8.02 1.08
CA THR A 29 4.90 -8.50 1.13
C THR A 29 5.02 -10.00 0.78
N SER A 30 6.22 -10.55 0.66
CA SER A 30 6.38 -11.98 0.30
C SER A 30 6.24 -12.90 1.52
N LYS A 31 6.11 -14.19 1.25
CA LYS A 31 6.19 -15.27 2.25
C LYS A 31 7.62 -15.65 2.61
N LEU A 32 8.65 -15.03 2.02
CA LEU A 32 10.03 -15.35 2.36
C LEU A 32 10.37 -14.98 3.80
N PRO A 33 11.25 -15.75 4.47
CA PRO A 33 11.75 -15.41 5.80
C PRO A 33 12.39 -14.01 5.90
N GLY A 34 13.02 -13.53 4.82
CA GLY A 34 13.63 -12.19 4.76
C GLY A 34 12.63 -11.04 4.98
N ASP A 35 11.35 -11.29 4.68
CA ASP A 35 10.26 -10.32 4.82
C ASP A 35 9.52 -10.44 6.16
N ASP A 36 9.91 -11.35 7.04
CA ASP A 36 9.33 -11.45 8.39
C ASP A 36 9.49 -10.15 9.19
N ARG A 37 10.57 -9.39 8.92
CA ARG A 37 10.80 -8.07 9.52
C ARG A 37 9.71 -7.05 9.14
N ILE A 38 9.21 -7.12 7.91
CA ILE A 38 8.12 -6.24 7.43
C ILE A 38 6.85 -6.56 8.20
N VAL A 39 6.54 -7.84 8.36
CA VAL A 39 5.37 -8.30 9.12
C VAL A 39 5.47 -7.90 10.60
N LYS A 40 6.65 -8.07 11.22
CA LYS A 40 6.89 -7.63 12.61
C LYS A 40 6.66 -6.12 12.75
N TRP A 41 7.17 -5.34 11.80
CA TRP A 41 6.95 -3.90 11.79
C TRP A 41 5.47 -3.54 11.63
N CYS A 42 4.74 -4.19 10.71
CA CYS A 42 3.31 -3.95 10.49
C CYS A 42 2.50 -4.23 11.77
N LYS A 43 2.78 -5.35 12.44
CA LYS A 43 2.14 -5.70 13.73
C LYS A 43 2.43 -4.67 14.82
N ALA A 44 3.67 -4.21 14.93
CA ALA A 44 4.07 -3.23 15.95
C ALA A 44 3.43 -1.85 15.74
N ASN A 45 3.05 -1.51 14.49
CA ASN A 45 2.50 -0.20 14.12
C ASN A 45 1.00 -0.26 13.77
N ASN A 46 0.32 -1.39 14.06
CA ASN A 46 -1.09 -1.61 13.71
C ASN A 46 -1.39 -1.29 12.23
N VAL A 47 -0.57 -1.84 11.34
CA VAL A 47 -0.75 -1.73 9.88
C VAL A 47 -1.20 -3.09 9.35
N SER A 48 -2.29 -3.10 8.58
CA SER A 48 -2.76 -4.30 7.89
C SER A 48 -1.70 -4.81 6.91
N TYR A 49 -1.59 -6.13 6.76
CA TYR A 49 -0.60 -6.70 5.85
C TYR A 49 -1.11 -7.99 5.18
N PHE A 50 -0.51 -8.32 4.05
CA PHE A 50 -0.75 -9.55 3.32
C PHE A 50 0.58 -10.17 2.90
N ARG A 51 0.67 -11.52 2.93
CA ARG A 51 1.86 -12.25 2.48
C ARG A 51 1.53 -13.14 1.29
N GLY A 52 2.18 -12.88 0.16
CA GLY A 52 1.97 -13.61 -1.10
C GLY A 52 3.24 -14.18 -1.72
N SER A 53 3.14 -14.55 -3.00
CA SER A 53 4.28 -14.95 -3.83
C SER A 53 5.29 -13.82 -3.91
N GLU A 54 6.59 -14.12 -3.93
CA GLU A 54 7.65 -13.14 -4.19
C GLU A 54 7.68 -12.80 -5.69
N ASP A 55 7.76 -13.83 -6.53
CA ASP A 55 7.92 -13.74 -7.98
C ASP A 55 6.65 -13.28 -8.71
N ASP A 56 5.49 -13.69 -8.20
CA ASP A 56 4.20 -13.33 -8.78
C ASP A 56 3.58 -12.14 -8.02
N VAL A 57 4.09 -10.96 -8.37
CA VAL A 57 3.65 -9.69 -7.80
C VAL A 57 2.16 -9.44 -8.09
N LEU A 58 1.70 -9.76 -9.30
CA LEU A 58 0.30 -9.53 -9.69
C LEU A 58 -0.65 -10.38 -8.84
N SER A 59 -0.37 -11.67 -8.72
CA SER A 59 -1.13 -12.58 -7.86
C SER A 59 -1.11 -12.13 -6.41
N ARG A 60 0.04 -11.63 -5.91
CA ARG A 60 0.13 -11.07 -4.54
C ARG A 60 -0.84 -9.89 -4.34
N TYR A 61 -0.97 -8.98 -5.30
CA TYR A 61 -1.96 -7.89 -5.22
C TYR A 61 -3.39 -8.40 -5.32
N TYR A 62 -3.67 -9.31 -6.25
CA TYR A 62 -5.01 -9.89 -6.43
C TYR A 62 -5.49 -10.60 -5.16
N GLU A 63 -4.67 -11.47 -4.59
CA GLU A 63 -4.98 -12.23 -3.37
C GLU A 63 -5.11 -11.32 -2.15
N CYS A 64 -4.30 -10.27 -2.07
CA CYS A 64 -4.43 -9.22 -1.06
C CYS A 64 -5.79 -8.53 -1.16
N ALA A 65 -6.13 -7.99 -2.34
CA ALA A 65 -7.42 -7.33 -2.56
C ALA A 65 -8.58 -8.28 -2.27
N ARG A 66 -8.51 -9.54 -2.71
CA ARG A 66 -9.55 -10.54 -2.42
C ARG A 66 -9.76 -10.76 -0.92
N SER A 67 -8.68 -10.78 -0.14
CA SER A 67 -8.75 -11.03 1.32
C SER A 67 -9.38 -9.87 2.11
N TYR A 68 -9.27 -8.64 1.61
CA TYR A 68 -9.79 -7.43 2.26
C TYR A 68 -11.05 -6.85 1.59
N SER A 69 -11.39 -7.33 0.38
CA SER A 69 -12.58 -6.95 -0.40
C SER A 69 -12.83 -5.44 -0.53
N PRO A 70 -11.86 -4.65 -1.02
CA PRO A 70 -12.04 -3.21 -1.22
C PRO A 70 -12.89 -2.92 -2.47
N ASP A 71 -13.58 -1.77 -2.48
CA ASP A 71 -14.27 -1.26 -3.67
C ASP A 71 -13.27 -0.74 -4.73
N TYR A 72 -12.20 -0.08 -4.27
CA TYR A 72 -11.13 0.47 -5.11
C TYR A 72 -9.76 0.15 -4.53
N VAL A 73 -8.76 -0.04 -5.39
CA VAL A 73 -7.37 -0.29 -5.00
C VAL A 73 -6.47 0.80 -5.56
N ILE A 74 -5.71 1.45 -4.67
CA ILE A 74 -4.60 2.32 -5.06
C ILE A 74 -3.31 1.51 -4.90
N ARG A 75 -2.61 1.28 -6.00
CA ARG A 75 -1.32 0.57 -5.97
C ARG A 75 -0.19 1.57 -5.77
N VAL A 76 0.58 1.37 -4.70
CA VAL A 76 1.78 2.16 -4.40
C VAL A 76 2.99 1.24 -4.29
N THR A 77 4.09 1.57 -4.96
CA THR A 77 5.36 0.87 -4.81
C THR A 77 6.14 1.42 -3.62
N ALA A 78 6.65 0.54 -2.76
CA ALA A 78 7.40 0.93 -1.57
C ALA A 78 8.73 1.67 -1.87
N ASP A 79 9.19 1.62 -3.12
CA ASP A 79 10.39 2.32 -3.61
C ASP A 79 10.16 3.84 -3.79
N CYS A 80 8.93 4.33 -3.59
CA CYS A 80 8.55 5.73 -3.66
C CYS A 80 8.19 6.27 -2.26
N PRO A 81 9.16 6.52 -1.35
CA PRO A 81 8.89 6.97 0.02
C PRO A 81 8.10 8.26 0.13
N PHE A 82 8.14 9.09 -0.91
CA PHE A 82 7.50 10.40 -0.96
C PHE A 82 6.25 10.37 -1.82
N VAL A 83 5.38 9.39 -1.61
CA VAL A 83 4.04 9.33 -2.23
C VAL A 83 3.38 10.71 -2.09
N ASP A 84 3.05 11.33 -3.21
CA ASP A 84 2.33 12.59 -3.20
C ASP A 84 0.87 12.30 -2.83
N TYR A 85 0.55 12.48 -1.54
CA TYR A 85 -0.79 12.20 -1.04
C TYR A 85 -1.82 13.24 -1.53
N GLU A 86 -1.39 14.44 -1.92
CA GLU A 86 -2.29 15.47 -2.44
C GLU A 86 -2.76 15.07 -3.83
N MET A 87 -1.81 14.71 -4.70
CA MET A 87 -2.10 14.16 -6.02
C MET A 87 -2.94 12.86 -5.92
N ALA A 88 -2.58 11.94 -5.02
CA ALA A 88 -3.34 10.72 -4.82
C ALA A 88 -4.79 11.01 -4.36
N SER A 89 -4.99 12.05 -3.53
CA SER A 89 -6.31 12.48 -3.10
C SER A 89 -7.15 13.02 -4.26
N GLU A 90 -6.54 13.78 -5.17
CA GLU A 90 -7.20 14.27 -6.39
C GLU A 90 -7.60 13.12 -7.34
N ILE A 91 -6.76 12.09 -7.45
CA ILE A 91 -7.07 10.87 -8.22
C ILE A 91 -8.30 10.17 -7.64
N VAL A 92 -8.34 9.95 -6.32
CA VAL A 92 -9.49 9.33 -5.64
C VAL A 92 -10.76 10.15 -5.85
N HIS A 93 -10.67 11.48 -5.72
CA HIS A 93 -11.77 12.38 -5.98
C HIS A 93 -12.28 12.27 -7.43
N THR A 94 -11.36 12.26 -8.39
CA THR A 94 -11.69 12.15 -9.83
C THR A 94 -12.35 10.81 -10.13
N MET A 95 -11.85 9.70 -9.57
CA MET A 95 -12.42 8.37 -9.74
C MET A 95 -13.86 8.30 -9.22
N LYS A 96 -14.17 8.98 -8.10
CA LYS A 96 -15.54 9.07 -7.58
C LYS A 96 -16.48 9.89 -8.47
N GLN A 97 -15.98 10.95 -9.10
CA GLN A 97 -16.78 11.80 -9.98
C GLN A 97 -16.97 11.20 -11.38
N LYS A 98 -15.93 10.54 -11.88
CA LYS A 98 -15.86 9.95 -13.22
C LYS A 98 -15.33 8.52 -13.07
N PRO A 99 -16.21 7.56 -12.72
CA PRO A 99 -15.80 6.18 -12.57
C PRO A 99 -15.13 5.67 -13.83
N ALA A 100 -13.97 5.04 -13.64
CA ALA A 100 -13.18 4.39 -14.67
C ALA A 100 -12.63 3.07 -14.13
N ASP A 101 -12.25 2.16 -15.02
CA ASP A 101 -11.67 0.88 -14.60
C ASP A 101 -10.25 1.08 -14.01
N ILE A 102 -9.45 1.97 -14.62
CA ILE A 102 -8.06 2.23 -14.24
C ILE A 102 -7.72 3.71 -14.48
N MET A 103 -7.01 4.32 -13.53
CA MET A 103 -6.34 5.62 -13.70
C MET A 103 -4.85 5.43 -13.45
N LEU A 104 -4.01 5.86 -14.40
CA LEU A 104 -2.55 5.75 -14.33
C LEU A 104 -1.94 7.15 -14.29
N VAL A 105 -0.97 7.34 -13.41
CA VAL A 105 -0.23 8.59 -13.20
C VAL A 105 1.25 8.28 -13.06
#